data_AF-A0A7C4B3W2-F1
#
_entry.id   AF-A0A7C4B3W2-F1
#
_cell.length_a   1.000
_cell.length_b   1.000
_cell.length_c   1.000
_cell.angle_alpha   90.00
_cell.angle_beta   90.00
_cell.angle_gamma   90.00
#
_symmetry.space_group_name_H-M   'P 1'
#
loop_
_entity.id
_entity.type
_entity.pdbx_description
1 polymer ?
#
loop_
_entity_poly.entity_id
_entity_poly.type
_entity_poly.pdbx_seq_one_letter_code
_entity_poly.pdbx_strand_id
1 'polypeptide(L)'
;MQDIITMRAWISSIPGSGVAKINPEDFEAMGLKGDETIEVRSAHGAIKLKVVKDDIYEENIIRLKKADAEAIKVRNGDAVFVSVVKEESDEKKKKK
;
A
#
# COMPACT_ATOMS: atom_id res chain seq x y z
N MET A 1 -16.22 8.28 3.01
CA MET A 1 -16.00 6.82 2.90
C MET A 1 -14.56 6.65 2.47
N GLN A 2 -13.73 5.92 3.22
CA GLN A 2 -12.41 5.54 2.74
C GLN A 2 -12.61 4.27 1.91
N ASP A 3 -12.20 4.28 0.65
CA ASP A 3 -12.22 3.10 -0.20
C ASP A 3 -11.15 2.13 0.32
N ILE A 4 -11.61 0.99 0.87
CA ILE A 4 -10.75 -0.11 1.33
C ILE A 4 -10.88 -1.21 0.30
N ILE A 5 -9.75 -1.64 -0.25
CA ILE A 5 -9.68 -2.71 -1.24
C ILE A 5 -8.96 -3.90 -0.61
N THR A 6 -9.42 -5.10 -0.92
CA THR A 6 -8.75 -6.33 -0.48
C THR A 6 -7.84 -6.82 -1.60
N MET A 7 -6.57 -6.98 -1.30
CA MET A 7 -5.55 -7.46 -2.23
C MET A 7 -4.83 -8.68 -1.66
N ARG A 8 -4.13 -9.43 -2.51
CA ARG A 8 -3.23 -10.51 -2.09
C ARG A 8 -1.80 -10.00 -1.99
N ALA A 9 -1.13 -10.33 -0.90
CA ALA A 9 0.26 -9.96 -0.71
C ALA A 9 1.20 -10.87 -1.52
N TRP A 10 2.13 -10.24 -2.25
CA TRP A 10 3.24 -10.91 -2.92
C TRP A 10 4.59 -10.35 -2.47
N ILE A 11 5.26 -11.09 -1.60
CA ILE A 11 6.55 -10.77 -1.04
C ILE A 11 7.63 -11.04 -2.08
N SER A 12 8.36 -9.98 -2.43
CA SER A 12 9.46 -10.08 -3.40
C SER A 12 10.60 -9.12 -3.06
N SER A 13 11.72 -9.26 -3.78
CA SER A 13 12.83 -8.32 -3.64
C SER A 13 12.49 -7.03 -4.39
N ILE A 14 12.10 -6.00 -3.64
CA ILE A 14 11.76 -4.67 -4.17
C ILE A 14 12.91 -3.71 -3.80
N PRO A 15 13.48 -2.97 -4.77
CA PRO A 15 14.44 -1.92 -4.46
C PRO A 15 13.76 -0.75 -3.74
N GLY A 16 14.45 -0.20 -2.74
CA GLY A 16 13.88 0.82 -1.84
C GLY A 16 13.28 0.22 -0.55
N SER A 17 12.94 1.09 0.40
CA SER A 17 12.26 0.75 1.66
C SER A 17 10.99 1.58 1.77
N GLY A 18 9.92 1.02 2.35
CA GLY A 18 8.67 1.76 2.51
C GLY A 18 7.92 1.95 1.19
N VAL A 19 8.13 1.06 0.23
CA VAL A 19 7.49 1.11 -1.10
C VAL A 19 6.74 -0.19 -1.33
N ALA A 20 5.48 -0.07 -1.73
CA ALA A 20 4.66 -1.14 -2.27
C ALA A 20 4.48 -0.93 -3.77
N LYS A 21 4.37 -2.05 -4.51
CA LYS A 21 4.05 -1.99 -5.94
C LYS A 21 2.72 -2.67 -6.22
N ILE A 22 1.92 -2.08 -7.10
CA ILE A 22 0.64 -2.63 -7.58
C ILE A 22 0.59 -2.47 -9.09
N ASN A 23 -0.23 -3.27 -9.78
CA ASN A 23 -0.37 -3.13 -11.23
C ASN A 23 -0.98 -1.74 -11.58
N PRO A 24 -0.83 -1.27 -12.84
CA PRO A 24 -1.36 0.02 -13.24
C PRO A 24 -2.89 0.14 -13.13
N GLU A 25 -3.61 -0.97 -13.32
CA GLU A 25 -5.07 -1.01 -13.27
C GLU A 25 -5.59 -0.82 -11.84
N ASP A 26 -5.02 -1.53 -10.84
CA ASP A 26 -5.34 -1.33 -9.42
C ASP A 26 -4.93 0.07 -8.99
N PHE A 27 -3.81 0.59 -9.49
CA PHE A 27 -3.36 1.95 -9.20
C PHE A 27 -4.41 2.99 -9.62
N GLU A 28 -4.95 2.85 -10.81
CA GLU A 28 -5.98 3.73 -11.36
C GLU A 28 -7.35 3.49 -10.71
N ALA A 29 -7.70 2.24 -10.41
CA ALA A 29 -8.92 1.87 -9.70
C ALA A 29 -8.96 2.44 -8.27
N MET A 30 -7.80 2.52 -7.61
CA MET A 30 -7.61 3.20 -6.34
C MET A 30 -7.66 4.73 -6.44
N GLY A 31 -7.74 5.28 -7.65
CA GLY A 31 -7.75 6.72 -7.90
C GLY A 31 -6.41 7.40 -7.62
N LEU A 32 -5.31 6.63 -7.60
CA LEU A 32 -3.98 7.15 -7.31
C LEU A 32 -3.44 7.94 -8.50
N LYS A 33 -2.77 9.06 -8.23
CA LYS A 33 -2.24 10.01 -9.21
C LYS A 33 -0.71 10.14 -9.18
N GLY A 34 -0.05 9.60 -8.15
CA GLY A 34 1.41 9.57 -8.04
C GLY A 34 1.92 9.97 -6.65
N ASP A 35 2.96 9.29 -6.18
CA ASP A 35 3.65 9.49 -4.88
C ASP A 35 2.77 9.40 -3.62
N GLU A 36 1.57 8.87 -3.75
CA GLU A 36 0.64 8.70 -2.63
C GLU A 36 1.08 7.58 -1.69
N THR A 37 0.62 7.71 -0.45
CA THR A 37 0.83 6.70 0.57
C THR A 37 -0.43 5.87 0.71
N ILE A 38 -0.26 4.55 0.75
CA ILE A 38 -1.31 3.60 1.11
C ILE A 38 -1.01 3.05 2.49
N GLU A 39 -2.07 2.70 3.20
CA GLU A 39 -1.97 1.91 4.42
C GLU A 39 -2.37 0.47 4.10
N VAL A 40 -1.45 -0.45 4.35
CA VAL A 40 -1.63 -1.88 4.20
C VAL A 40 -1.87 -2.46 5.57
N ARG A 41 -3.05 -3.05 5.78
CA ARG A 41 -3.49 -3.65 7.04
C ARG A 41 -3.59 -5.16 6.89
N SER A 42 -3.15 -5.86 7.93
CA SER A 42 -3.35 -7.29 8.13
C SER A 42 -4.07 -7.51 9.47
N ALA A 43 -4.34 -8.77 9.81
CA ALA A 43 -4.86 -9.14 11.13
C ALA A 43 -3.89 -8.81 12.28
N HIS A 44 -2.60 -8.57 11.99
CA HIS A 44 -1.55 -8.41 12.98
C HIS A 44 -1.01 -6.99 13.09
N GLY A 45 -1.35 -6.09 12.16
CA GLY A 45 -0.88 -4.72 12.18
C GLY A 45 -1.18 -3.96 10.91
N ALA A 46 -0.66 -2.74 10.84
CA ALA A 46 -0.77 -1.86 9.69
C ALA A 46 0.58 -1.21 9.40
N ILE A 47 0.86 -0.97 8.12
CA ILE A 47 2.05 -0.25 7.67
C ILE A 47 1.68 0.74 6.57
N LYS A 48 2.31 1.92 6.59
CA LYS A 48 2.15 2.94 5.56
C LYS A 48 3.29 2.84 4.57
N LEU A 49 2.97 2.72 3.29
CA LEU A 49 3.92 2.52 2.21
C LEU A 49 3.59 3.48 1.08
N LYS A 50 4.63 4.04 0.45
CA LYS A 50 4.47 4.73 -0.84
C LYS A 50 4.11 3.70 -1.89
N VAL A 51 3.10 4.01 -2.71
CA VAL A 51 2.70 3.11 -3.78
C VAL A 51 3.28 3.59 -5.10
N VAL A 52 3.88 2.66 -5.85
CA VAL A 52 4.37 2.91 -7.20
C VAL A 52 3.78 1.88 -8.16
N LYS A 53 3.60 2.27 -9.42
CA LYS A 53 3.17 1.35 -10.47
C LYS A 53 4.23 0.26 -10.65
N ASP A 54 3.78 -0.99 -10.72
CA ASP A 54 4.59 -2.12 -11.15
C ASP A 54 4.42 -2.36 -12.65
N ASP A 55 5.40 -3.08 -13.22
CA ASP A 55 5.34 -3.55 -14.60
C ASP A 55 4.63 -4.92 -14.73
N ILE A 56 4.11 -5.44 -13.61
CA ILE A 56 3.38 -6.71 -13.56
C ILE A 56 1.88 -6.44 -13.73
N TYR A 57 1.21 -7.27 -14.53
CA TYR A 57 -0.20 -7.12 -14.90
C TYR A 57 -1.14 -8.02 -14.08
N GLU A 58 -0.70 -8.59 -12.97
CA GLU A 58 -1.58 -9.37 -12.10
C GLU A 58 -2.48 -8.43 -11.26
N GLU A 59 -3.79 -8.53 -11.47
CA GLU A 59 -4.79 -7.75 -10.74
C GLU A 59 -4.92 -8.18 -9.28
N ASN A 60 -5.28 -7.23 -8.41
CA ASN A 60 -5.50 -7.43 -6.98
C ASN A 60 -4.27 -7.98 -6.23
N ILE A 61 -3.07 -7.70 -6.73
CA ILE A 61 -1.80 -8.09 -6.08
C ILE A 61 -1.04 -6.87 -5.63
N ILE A 62 -0.66 -6.87 -4.35
CA ILE A 62 0.25 -5.89 -3.78
C ILE A 62 1.59 -6.54 -3.47
N ARG A 63 2.64 -6.02 -4.10
CA ARG A 63 3.99 -6.47 -3.84
C ARG A 63 4.56 -5.72 -2.66
N LEU A 64 5.00 -6.50 -1.69
CA LEU A 64 5.62 -6.01 -0.47
C LEU A 64 7.06 -6.47 -0.41
N LYS A 65 7.91 -5.65 0.20
CA LYS A 65 9.24 -6.11 0.60
C LYS A 65 9.10 -7.06 1.78
N LYS A 66 10.03 -8.01 1.90
CA LYS A 66 10.06 -8.97 3.00
C LYS A 66 10.01 -8.30 4.39
N ALA A 67 10.78 -7.25 4.61
CA ALA A 67 10.80 -6.52 5.88
C ALA A 67 9.43 -5.88 6.22
N ASP A 68 8.77 -5.29 5.23
CA ASP A 68 7.46 -4.66 5.40
C ASP A 68 6.38 -5.70 5.68
N ALA A 69 6.42 -6.84 4.97
CA ALA A 69 5.52 -7.96 5.21
C ALA A 69 5.75 -8.61 6.58
N GLU A 70 7.00 -8.75 7.03
CA GLU A 70 7.35 -9.25 8.36
C GLU A 70 6.83 -8.34 9.47
N ALA A 71 6.86 -7.02 9.27
CA ALA A 71 6.35 -6.04 10.23
C ALA A 71 4.84 -6.22 10.50
N ILE A 72 4.06 -6.57 9.46
CA ILE A 72 2.63 -6.86 9.57
C ILE A 72 2.30 -8.37 9.58
N LYS A 73 3.31 -9.24 9.73
CA LYS A 73 3.20 -10.71 9.78
C LYS A 73 2.40 -11.33 8.62
N VAL A 74 2.60 -10.80 7.42
CA VAL A 74 1.94 -11.25 6.18
C VAL A 74 2.85 -12.21 5.42
N ARG A 75 2.27 -13.20 4.76
CA ARG A 75 2.94 -14.17 3.88
C ARG A 75 2.42 -14.06 2.44
N ASN A 76 3.11 -14.72 1.51
CA ASN A 76 2.65 -14.82 0.12
C ASN A 76 1.24 -15.42 0.04
N GLY A 77 0.36 -14.72 -0.65
CA GLY A 77 -1.02 -15.14 -0.88
C GLY A 77 -2.00 -14.75 0.23
N ASP A 78 -1.52 -14.22 1.36
CA ASP A 78 -2.39 -13.70 2.42
C ASP A 78 -3.19 -12.50 1.92
N ALA A 79 -4.42 -12.37 2.39
CA ALA A 79 -5.26 -11.22 2.13
C ALA A 79 -4.80 -10.04 3.00
N VAL A 80 -4.70 -8.87 2.38
CA VAL A 80 -4.42 -7.60 3.06
C VAL A 80 -5.44 -6.56 2.62
N PHE A 81 -5.74 -5.64 3.53
CA PHE A 81 -6.62 -4.52 3.27
C PHE A 81 -5.79 -3.31 2.95
N VAL A 82 -6.08 -2.66 1.84
CA VAL A 82 -5.33 -1.50 1.36
C VAL A 82 -6.27 -0.32 1.30
N SER A 83 -5.83 0.81 1.84
CA SER A 83 -6.57 2.07 1.79
C SER A 83 -5.63 3.23 1.47
N VAL A 84 -6.08 4.16 0.63
CA VAL A 84 -5.32 5.36 0.32
C VAL A 84 -5.30 6.28 1.54
N VAL A 85 -4.10 6.62 2.00
CA VAL A 85 -3.90 7.63 3.04
C VAL A 85 -3.82 8.97 2.34
N LYS A 86 -4.93 9.70 2.35
CA LYS A 86 -4.85 11.14 2.10
C LYS A 86 -4.14 11.73 3.30
N GLU A 87 -2.89 12.16 3.12
CA GLU A 87 -2.36 13.19 4.00
C GLU A 87 -3.29 14.39 3.83
N GLU A 88 -4.26 14.54 4.73
CA GLU A 88 -4.63 15.88 5.14
C GLU A 88 -3.30 16.48 5.59
N SER A 89 -2.67 17.26 4.69
CA SER A 89 -1.62 18.17 5.08
C SER A 89 -2.17 18.86 6.31
N ASP A 90 -1.59 18.52 7.46
CA ASP A 90 -2.03 18.96 8.76
C ASP A 90 -1.81 20.48 8.77
N GLU A 91 -2.79 21.20 8.21
CA GLU A 91 -2.99 22.61 8.45
C GLU A 91 -3.58 22.76 9.85
N LYS A 92 -3.01 22.08 10.87
CA LYS A 92 -2.82 22.75 12.16
C LYS A 92 -1.74 23.81 11.97
N LYS A 93 -2.16 24.86 11.27
CA LYS A 93 -1.88 26.25 11.65
C LYS A 93 -1.74 26.29 13.16
N LYS A 94 -0.49 26.39 13.62
CA LYS A 94 0.01 27.54 14.38
C LYS A 94 -1.11 28.57 14.66
N LYS A 95 -1.94 28.28 15.65
CA LYS A 95 -2.88 29.19 16.31
C LYS A 95 -2.77 28.75 17.77
N LYS A 96 -2.27 29.53 18.70
CA LYS A 96 -1.74 30.89 18.73
C LYS A 96 -0.99 30.96 20.06
#